data_AF-A0A486XUH2-F1
#
_entry.id   AF-A0A486XUH2-F1
#
_cell.length_a   1.000
_cell.length_b   1.000
_cell.length_c   1.000
_cell.angle_alpha   90.00
_cell.angle_beta   90.00
_cell.angle_gamma   90.00
#
_symmetry.space_group_name_H-M   'P 1'
#
loop_
_entity.id
_entity.type
_entity.pdbx_description
1 polymer ?
#
loop_
_entity_poly.entity_id
_entity_poly.type
_entity_poly.pdbx_seq_one_letter_code
_entity_poly.pdbx_strand_id
1 'polypeptide(L)'
;MTFPIRREAASNKNAIVPENPAFEAFVKGQINEQVDKYTAPVKSALGERSDTSIKRSNDASKKISAKVLPKPVAHIAKESIDAAEPISQKAARVAINTGIAITTNKMVNKSVDWAKKH
;
A
#
# COMPACT_ATOMS: atom_id res chain seq x y z
N MET A 1 58.77 34.15 16.72
CA MET A 1 58.02 33.43 17.77
C MET A 1 56.79 32.83 17.11
N THR A 2 56.81 31.53 16.88
CA THR A 2 55.80 30.78 16.11
C THR A 2 54.83 30.12 17.08
N PHE A 3 53.54 30.46 17.01
CA PHE A 3 52.48 29.84 17.80
C PHE A 3 52.13 28.47 17.19
N PRO A 4 52.21 27.35 17.93
CA PRO A 4 51.62 26.11 17.45
C PRO A 4 50.10 26.21 17.57
N ILE A 5 49.43 26.24 16.42
CA ILE A 5 47.99 25.97 16.34
C ILE A 5 47.80 24.54 16.83
N ARG A 6 47.27 24.37 18.04
CA ARG A 6 46.64 23.11 18.44
C ARG A 6 45.48 22.88 17.47
N ARG A 7 45.70 22.03 16.46
CA ARG A 7 44.60 21.34 15.78
C ARG A 7 44.03 20.39 16.81
N GLU A 8 42.99 20.81 17.52
CA GLU A 8 42.17 19.88 18.27
C GLU A 8 41.56 18.90 17.26
N ALA A 9 42.03 17.66 17.37
CA ALA A 9 41.51 16.54 16.65
C ALA A 9 40.05 16.32 17.06
N ALA A 10 39.19 16.25 16.04
CA ALA A 10 38.06 15.32 15.96
C ALA A 10 37.36 14.99 17.29
N SER A 11 36.49 15.90 17.74
CA SER A 11 35.38 15.58 18.64
C SER A 11 34.17 16.25 18.01
N ASN A 12 33.27 15.56 17.32
CA ASN A 12 32.40 14.57 17.91
C ASN A 12 31.77 13.71 16.79
N LYS A 13 32.27 12.50 16.56
CA LYS A 13 31.66 11.49 15.65
C LYS A 13 30.54 10.67 16.34
N ASN A 14 30.07 11.13 17.49
CA ASN A 14 28.96 10.55 18.23
C ASN A 14 27.90 11.62 18.46
N ALA A 15 27.28 12.11 17.37
CA ALA A 15 25.91 12.58 17.47
C ALA A 15 25.04 11.33 17.71
N ILE A 16 25.06 10.85 18.96
CA ILE A 16 24.07 9.90 19.46
C ILE A 16 22.76 10.69 19.40
N VAL A 17 22.03 10.56 18.29
CA VAL A 17 20.61 10.85 18.29
C VAL A 17 20.07 9.98 19.42
N PRO A 18 19.58 10.57 20.53
CA PRO A 18 19.05 9.76 21.59
C PRO A 18 17.93 8.93 20.97
N GLU A 19 17.88 7.64 21.28
CA GLU A 19 16.70 6.80 21.12
C GLU A 19 15.56 7.44 21.93
N ASN A 20 15.01 8.54 21.41
CA ASN A 20 14.00 9.32 22.06
C ASN A 20 12.67 8.80 21.53
N PRO A 21 11.97 7.94 22.28
CA PRO A 21 10.70 7.39 21.85
C PRO A 21 9.67 8.47 21.51
N ALA A 22 9.81 9.68 22.07
CA ALA A 22 8.97 10.82 21.73
C ALA A 22 9.23 11.35 20.31
N PHE A 23 10.47 11.33 19.82
CA PHE A 23 10.80 11.74 18.46
C PHE A 23 10.31 10.73 17.43
N GLU A 24 10.50 9.42 17.68
CA GLU A 24 9.94 8.38 16.82
C GLU A 24 8.41 8.44 16.77
N ALA A 25 7.75 8.65 17.91
CA ALA A 25 6.31 8.80 17.99
C ALA A 25 5.82 10.03 17.20
N PHE A 26 6.54 11.14 17.28
CA PHE A 26 6.23 12.37 16.54
C PHE A 26 6.33 12.16 15.02
N VAL A 27 7.43 11.58 14.53
CA VAL A 27 7.63 11.30 13.10
C VAL A 27 6.60 10.30 12.58
N LYS A 28 6.32 9.22 13.34
CA LYS A 28 5.25 8.27 13.01
C LYS A 28 3.89 8.96 12.95
N GLY A 29 3.58 9.87 13.88
CA GLY A 29 2.34 10.64 13.89
C GLY A 29 2.16 11.51 12.65
N GLN A 30 3.19 12.28 12.28
CA GLN A 30 3.16 13.14 11.08
C GLN A 30 2.97 12.34 9.78
N ILE A 31 3.66 11.21 9.66
CA ILE A 31 3.54 10.35 8.47
C ILE A 31 2.18 9.69 8.41
N ASN A 32 1.67 9.18 9.54
CA ASN A 32 0.34 8.57 9.60
C ASN A 32 -0.75 9.59 9.22
N GLU A 33 -0.64 10.83 9.67
CA GLU A 33 -1.58 11.90 9.30
C GLU A 33 -1.60 12.15 7.78
N GLN A 34 -0.42 12.18 7.13
CA GLN A 34 -0.32 12.32 5.68
C GLN A 34 -0.86 11.07 4.97
N VAL A 35 -0.53 9.88 5.44
CA VAL A 35 -1.03 8.63 4.88
C VAL A 35 -2.54 8.58 4.95
N ASP A 36 -3.17 8.94 6.05
CA ASP A 36 -4.62 8.91 6.20
C ASP A 36 -5.34 9.84 5.21
N LYS A 37 -4.77 11.03 4.95
CA LYS A 37 -5.29 11.98 3.96
C LYS A 37 -5.34 11.40 2.54
N TYR A 38 -4.32 10.63 2.14
CA TYR A 38 -4.24 10.07 0.78
C TYR A 38 -4.76 8.63 0.68
N THR A 39 -4.89 7.91 1.79
CA THR A 39 -5.30 6.50 1.79
C THR A 39 -6.74 6.30 1.34
N ALA A 40 -7.67 7.16 1.77
CA ALA A 40 -9.08 7.02 1.41
C ALA A 40 -9.31 7.22 -0.11
N PRO A 41 -8.80 8.29 -0.76
CA PRO A 41 -8.89 8.44 -2.21
C PRO A 41 -8.23 7.29 -2.99
N VAL A 42 -7.05 6.83 -2.54
CA VAL A 42 -6.31 5.74 -3.20
C VAL A 42 -7.06 4.41 -3.09
N LYS A 43 -7.60 4.08 -1.91
CA LYS A 43 -8.46 2.89 -1.72
C LYS A 43 -9.67 2.92 -2.64
N SER A 44 -10.32 4.08 -2.74
CA SER A 44 -11.49 4.27 -3.61
C SER A 44 -11.13 4.06 -5.08
N ALA A 45 -10.11 4.76 -5.58
CA ALA A 45 -9.69 4.67 -6.98
C ALA A 45 -9.20 3.27 -7.38
N LEU A 46 -8.45 2.60 -6.51
CA LEU A 46 -8.01 1.22 -6.73
C LEU A 46 -9.18 0.24 -6.71
N GLY A 47 -10.14 0.44 -5.80
CA GLY A 47 -11.35 -0.37 -5.72
C GLY A 47 -12.23 -0.24 -6.96
N GLU A 48 -12.45 0.98 -7.44
CA GLU A 48 -13.24 1.23 -8.66
C GLU A 48 -12.59 0.59 -9.89
N ARG A 49 -11.26 0.70 -9.99
CA ARG A 49 -10.50 0.07 -11.08
C ARG A 49 -10.56 -1.46 -11.01
N SER A 50 -10.46 -2.06 -9.82
CA SER A 50 -10.60 -3.51 -9.68
C SER A 50 -12.01 -3.98 -10.02
N ASP A 51 -13.03 -3.29 -9.50
CA ASP A 51 -14.43 -3.63 -9.73
C ASP A 51 -14.76 -3.56 -11.23
N THR A 52 -14.27 -2.53 -11.93
CA THR A 52 -14.39 -2.39 -13.39
C THR A 52 -13.70 -3.51 -14.15
N SER A 53 -12.49 -3.91 -13.73
CA SER A 53 -11.74 -4.99 -14.37
C SER A 53 -12.42 -6.34 -14.21
N ILE A 54 -12.96 -6.62 -13.01
CA ILE A 54 -13.71 -7.83 -12.70
C ILE A 54 -14.98 -7.90 -13.56
N LYS A 55 -15.76 -6.82 -13.60
CA LYS A 55 -16.96 -6.73 -14.44
C LYS A 55 -16.65 -7.03 -15.90
N ARG A 56 -15.64 -6.38 -16.48
CA ARG A 56 -15.22 -6.62 -17.87
C ARG A 56 -14.82 -8.08 -18.12
N SER A 57 -14.13 -8.70 -17.17
CA SER A 57 -13.68 -10.10 -17.27
C SER A 57 -14.85 -11.09 -17.17
N ASN A 58 -15.81 -10.82 -16.29
CA ASN A 58 -17.03 -11.60 -16.13
C ASN A 58 -17.92 -11.49 -17.38
N ASP A 59 -18.10 -10.28 -17.91
CA ASP A 59 -18.86 -10.06 -19.14
C ASP A 59 -18.24 -10.77 -20.34
N ALA A 60 -16.91 -10.75 -20.46
CA ALA A 60 -16.19 -11.51 -21.48
C ALA A 60 -16.43 -13.03 -21.31
N SER A 61 -16.32 -13.53 -20.08
CA SER A 61 -16.57 -14.95 -19.76
C SER A 61 -17.99 -15.38 -20.11
N LYS A 62 -19.00 -14.56 -19.79
CA LYS A 62 -20.42 -14.80 -20.15
C LYS A 62 -20.65 -14.82 -21.66
N LYS A 63 -19.96 -13.95 -22.41
CA LYS A 63 -20.04 -13.94 -23.88
C LYS A 63 -19.41 -15.18 -24.49
N ILE A 64 -18.26 -15.61 -23.97
CA ILE A 64 -17.57 -16.82 -24.46
C ILE A 64 -18.40 -18.06 -24.12
N SER A 65 -18.93 -18.18 -22.90
CA SER A 65 -19.75 -19.32 -22.50
C SER A 65 -21.02 -19.44 -23.36
N ALA A 66 -21.65 -18.33 -23.71
CA ALA A 66 -22.80 -18.30 -24.61
C ALA A 66 -22.47 -18.72 -26.06
N LYS A 67 -21.23 -18.51 -26.52
CA LYS A 67 -20.79 -18.81 -27.88
C LYS A 67 -20.34 -20.26 -28.05
N VAL A 68 -19.69 -20.82 -27.02
CA VAL A 68 -19.03 -22.13 -27.11
C VAL A 68 -19.90 -23.27 -26.59
N LEU A 69 -20.74 -23.01 -25.58
CA LEU A 69 -21.47 -24.07 -24.86
C LEU A 69 -22.91 -24.23 -25.38
N PRO A 70 -23.48 -25.45 -25.32
CA PRO A 70 -24.92 -25.67 -25.53
C PRO A 70 -25.76 -24.81 -24.57
N LYS A 71 -26.93 -24.34 -25.02
CA LYS A 71 -27.77 -23.37 -24.30
C LYS A 71 -28.00 -23.67 -22.80
N PRO A 72 -28.32 -24.92 -22.37
CA PRO A 72 -28.52 -25.22 -20.95
C PRO A 72 -27.24 -25.05 -20.13
N VAL A 73 -26.11 -25.50 -20.66
CA VAL A 73 -24.80 -25.41 -20.00
C VAL A 73 -24.31 -23.96 -19.96
N ALA A 74 -24.56 -23.18 -21.02
CA ALA A 74 -24.25 -21.76 -21.06
C ALA A 74 -25.02 -20.95 -20.00
N HIS A 75 -26.27 -21.35 -19.67
CA HIS A 75 -27.07 -20.69 -18.64
C HIS A 75 -26.45 -20.90 -17.24
N ILE A 76 -26.14 -22.15 -16.90
CA ILE A 76 -25.50 -22.51 -15.63
C ILE A 76 -24.14 -21.81 -15.48
N ALA A 77 -23.36 -21.73 -16.57
CA ALA A 77 -22.09 -21.03 -16.57
C ALA A 77 -22.26 -19.52 -16.29
N LYS A 78 -23.27 -18.87 -16.87
CA LYS A 78 -23.56 -17.45 -16.60
C LYS A 78 -23.93 -17.22 -15.13
N GLU A 79 -24.85 -18.01 -14.59
CA GLU A 79 -25.25 -17.93 -13.18
C GLU A 79 -24.07 -18.14 -12.23
N SER A 80 -23.18 -19.08 -12.56
CA SER A 80 -21.96 -19.32 -11.79
C SER A 80 -21.01 -18.11 -11.82
N ILE A 81 -20.85 -17.47 -12.98
CA ILE A 81 -20.04 -16.25 -13.13
C ILE A 81 -20.65 -15.09 -12.33
N ASP A 82 -21.97 -14.92 -12.39
CA ASP A 82 -22.70 -13.90 -11.62
C ASP A 82 -22.52 -14.09 -10.11
N ALA A 83 -22.60 -15.34 -9.64
CA ALA A 83 -22.37 -15.67 -8.23
C ALA A 83 -20.91 -15.46 -7.78
N ALA A 84 -19.94 -15.64 -8.69
CA ALA A 84 -18.51 -15.46 -8.39
C ALA A 84 -18.06 -13.98 -8.39
N GLU A 85 -18.79 -13.09 -9.06
CA GLU A 85 -18.49 -11.65 -9.11
C GLU A 85 -18.35 -11.00 -7.72
N PRO A 86 -19.33 -11.09 -6.79
CA PRO A 86 -19.20 -10.46 -5.49
C PRO A 86 -18.03 -11.04 -4.67
N ILE A 87 -17.72 -12.32 -4.83
CA ILE A 87 -16.61 -12.99 -4.14
C ILE A 87 -15.28 -12.41 -4.62
N SER A 88 -15.09 -12.28 -5.94
CA SER A 88 -13.88 -11.71 -6.52
C SER A 88 -13.70 -10.22 -6.19
N GLN A 89 -14.78 -9.43 -6.18
CA GLN A 89 -14.74 -8.03 -5.74
C GLN A 89 -14.32 -7.90 -4.27
N LYS A 90 -14.89 -8.74 -3.39
CA LYS A 90 -14.51 -8.76 -1.97
C LYS A 90 -13.04 -9.14 -1.79
N ALA A 91 -12.56 -10.16 -2.50
CA ALA A 91 -11.16 -10.57 -2.46
C ALA A 91 -10.22 -9.45 -2.92
N ALA A 92 -10.55 -8.75 -4.01
CA ALA A 92 -9.78 -7.61 -4.51
C ALA A 92 -9.70 -6.48 -3.47
N ARG A 93 -10.82 -6.14 -2.82
CA ARG A 93 -10.84 -5.11 -1.78
C ARG A 93 -9.98 -5.47 -0.57
N VAL A 94 -10.00 -6.74 -0.14
CA VAL A 94 -9.12 -7.23 0.93
C VAL A 94 -7.66 -7.10 0.52
N ALA A 95 -7.30 -7.53 -0.69
CA ALA A 95 -5.93 -7.43 -1.19
C ALA A 95 -5.43 -5.98 -1.26
N ILE A 96 -6.26 -5.04 -1.76
CA ILE A 96 -5.94 -3.62 -1.81
C ILE A 96 -5.68 -3.07 -0.39
N ASN A 97 -6.57 -3.37 0.56
CA ASN A 97 -6.44 -2.90 1.93
C ASN A 97 -5.16 -3.43 2.60
N THR A 98 -4.86 -4.71 2.43
CA THR A 98 -3.65 -5.34 2.96
C THR A 98 -2.39 -4.75 2.31
N GLY A 99 -2.39 -4.59 0.99
CA GLY A 99 -1.25 -4.01 0.26
C GLY A 99 -0.93 -2.58 0.69
N ILE A 100 -1.98 -1.76 0.89
CA ILE A 100 -1.82 -0.40 1.41
C ILE A 100 -1.25 -0.43 2.82
N ALA A 101 -1.78 -1.26 3.73
CA ALA A 101 -1.28 -1.35 5.10
C ALA A 101 0.22 -1.76 5.16
N ILE A 102 0.62 -2.76 4.37
CA ILE A 102 2.02 -3.20 4.27
C ILE A 102 2.91 -2.06 3.74
N THR A 103 2.45 -1.38 2.69
CA THR A 103 3.22 -0.30 2.07
C THR A 103 3.38 0.89 3.01
N THR A 104 2.30 1.28 3.69
CA THR A 104 2.29 2.31 4.74
C THR A 104 3.29 1.98 5.83
N ASN A 105 3.22 0.78 6.43
CA ASN A 105 4.13 0.38 7.49
C ASN A 105 5.60 0.40 7.04
N LYS A 106 5.87 -0.03 5.80
CA LYS A 106 7.21 0.02 5.22
C LYS A 106 7.71 1.46 5.04
N MET A 107 6.86 2.37 4.60
CA MET A 107 7.21 3.79 4.42
C MET A 107 7.43 4.47 5.77
N VAL A 108 6.55 4.23 6.75
CA VAL A 108 6.69 4.76 8.12
C VAL A 108 8.03 4.34 8.72
N ASN A 109 8.36 3.04 8.67
CA ASN A 109 9.63 2.55 9.22
C ASN A 109 10.86 3.13 8.49
N LYS A 110 10.82 3.20 7.15
CA LYS A 110 11.90 3.82 6.38
C LYS A 110 12.12 5.29 6.73
N SER A 111 11.04 6.03 6.92
CA SER A 111 11.14 7.45 7.28
C SER A 111 11.67 7.64 8.71
N VAL A 112 11.30 6.76 9.64
CA VAL A 112 11.88 6.74 10.99
C VAL A 112 13.38 6.40 10.93
N ASP A 113 13.77 5.39 10.15
CA ASP A 113 15.17 5.02 9.97
C ASP A 113 15.98 6.14 9.31
N TRP A 114 15.38 6.88 8.38
CA TRP A 114 15.99 8.05 7.77
C TRP A 114 16.16 9.19 8.79
N ALA A 115 15.12 9.48 9.57
CA ALA A 115 15.15 10.52 10.62
C ALA A 115 16.12 10.20 11.77
N LYS A 116 16.50 8.92 11.96
CA LYS A 116 17.55 8.53 12.92
C LYS A 116 18.96 8.75 12.38
N LYS A 117 19.13 8.78 11.06
CA LYS A 117 20.44 8.85 10.38
C LYS A 117 20.87 10.28 10.03
N HIS A 118 19.95 11.23 10.07
CA HIS A 118 20.13 12.64 9.70
C HIS A 118 19.61 13.55 10.80
#